data_AF-A0AAV0Y261-F1
#
_entry.id   AF-A0AAV0Y261-F1
#
_cell.length_a   1.000
_cell.length_b   1.000
_cell.length_c   1.000
_cell.angle_alpha   90.00
_cell.angle_beta   90.00
_cell.angle_gamma   90.00
#
_symmetry.space_group_name_H-M   'P 1'
#
loop_
_entity.id
_entity.type
_entity.pdbx_description
1 polymer ?
#
loop_
_entity_poly.entity_id
_entity_poly.type
_entity_poly.pdbx_seq_one_letter_code
_entity_poly.pdbx_strand_id
1 'polypeptide(L)'
;MNTVNRYLKLLTKHGLFGDGEKITYLKPELAVFSTQKHTRIVDKDTYIKFINYMNGSLSKFNAPLLFSFYTGLRTTEILQITTYQLHQLIVRSSVVDVKRKNTSVKKTSILWTPIYTSHLLKFIDAMADLYKIEISAFLSSKIDVRLFNLSPSTLVNRMSAVFVASTGTGLPHGFGVHGNRTTVSSIMYDSAPNLVAVQKYLQHSHLSSTHRYVRADVKTLAKQFDRITQEHFKDVIGILHLDSDDGGGGGNKKHDVINK
;
A
#
# COMPACT_ATOMS: atom_id res chain seq x y z
N MET A 1 17.12 13.53 -27.08
CA MET A 1 16.59 14.33 -25.95
C MET A 1 15.18 13.84 -25.66
N ASN A 2 14.95 13.22 -24.49
CA ASN A 2 13.77 12.41 -24.18
C ASN A 2 12.47 13.27 -24.13
N THR A 3 11.42 12.87 -24.85
CA THR A 3 10.08 13.51 -24.92
C THR A 3 9.51 13.79 -23.53
N VAL A 4 9.89 12.98 -22.55
CA VAL A 4 9.58 13.09 -21.11
C VAL A 4 10.10 14.38 -20.48
N ASN A 5 11.35 14.74 -20.75
CA ASN A 5 11.93 15.99 -20.26
C ASN A 5 11.25 17.21 -20.90
N ARG A 6 10.70 17.05 -22.11
CA ARG A 6 9.95 18.10 -22.80
C ARG A 6 8.57 18.28 -22.16
N TYR A 7 7.87 17.18 -21.88
CA TYR A 7 6.56 17.20 -21.22
C TYR A 7 6.64 17.73 -19.78
N LEU A 8 7.60 17.26 -18.98
CA LEU A 8 7.84 17.78 -17.63
C LEU A 8 8.19 19.27 -17.64
N LYS A 9 9.09 19.71 -18.53
CA LYS A 9 9.41 21.14 -18.69
C LYS A 9 8.19 21.97 -19.08
N LEU A 10 7.30 21.42 -19.92
CA LEU A 10 6.09 22.10 -20.36
C LEU A 10 5.11 22.25 -19.19
N LEU A 11 4.86 21.18 -18.43
CA LEU A 11 3.99 21.23 -17.26
C LEU A 11 4.54 22.15 -16.14
N THR A 12 5.87 22.15 -15.93
CA THR A 12 6.53 23.08 -15.01
C THR A 12 6.45 24.52 -15.50
N LYS A 13 6.69 24.77 -16.80
CA LYS A 13 6.55 26.08 -17.43
C LYS A 13 5.13 26.65 -17.28
N HIS A 14 4.11 25.80 -17.34
CA HIS A 14 2.71 26.19 -17.17
C HIS A 14 2.24 26.19 -15.70
N GLY A 15 3.16 26.01 -14.74
CA GLY A 15 2.83 26.16 -13.33
C GLY A 15 1.98 25.03 -12.75
N LEU A 16 1.94 23.87 -13.41
CA LEU A 16 1.26 22.67 -12.89
C LEU A 16 2.15 21.91 -11.89
N PHE A 17 3.48 22.06 -11.97
CA PHE A 17 4.46 21.51 -11.02
C PHE A 17 5.62 22.50 -10.78
N GLY A 18 6.13 22.64 -9.55
CA GLY A 18 7.31 23.48 -9.24
C GLY A 18 7.16 24.33 -7.97
N ASP A 19 8.25 24.96 -7.52
CA ASP A 19 8.34 25.67 -6.24
C ASP A 19 7.48 26.95 -6.18
N GLY A 20 6.57 26.96 -5.22
CA GLY A 20 5.44 27.88 -5.01
C GLY A 20 4.27 27.10 -4.39
N GLU A 21 3.15 27.73 -3.99
CA GLU A 21 1.94 27.06 -3.45
C GLU A 21 1.19 26.15 -4.48
N LYS A 22 1.93 25.47 -5.35
CA LYS A 22 1.44 24.67 -6.47
C LYS A 22 1.65 23.19 -6.19
N ILE A 23 0.55 22.47 -6.02
CA ILE A 23 0.34 21.02 -6.19
C ILE A 23 1.65 20.19 -6.18
N THR A 24 2.33 20.13 -5.02
CA THR A 24 3.58 19.35 -4.87
C THR A 24 3.32 17.84 -4.69
N TYR A 25 2.04 17.46 -4.53
CA TYR A 25 1.62 16.09 -4.23
C TYR A 25 1.29 15.24 -5.45
N LEU A 26 1.00 15.84 -6.60
CA LEU A 26 0.95 15.13 -7.87
C LEU A 26 2.38 15.11 -8.40
N LYS A 27 3.04 13.96 -8.40
CA LYS A 27 4.25 13.74 -9.19
C LYS A 27 3.91 12.72 -10.26
N PRO A 28 4.15 13.01 -11.55
CA PRO A 28 3.92 12.03 -12.60
C PRO A 28 4.76 10.78 -12.30
N GLU A 29 4.17 9.62 -12.56
CA GLU A 29 4.82 8.34 -12.31
C GLU A 29 6.01 8.16 -13.26
N LEU A 30 7.22 8.43 -12.77
CA LEU A 30 8.46 8.27 -13.53
C LEU A 30 8.62 6.83 -14.09
N ALA A 31 8.00 5.84 -13.44
CA ALA A 31 8.01 4.44 -13.86
C ALA A 31 7.17 4.15 -15.12
N VAL A 32 6.16 4.98 -15.44
CA VAL A 32 5.41 4.88 -16.72
C VAL A 32 6.33 5.22 -17.90
N PHE A 33 7.40 5.97 -17.65
CA PHE A 33 8.26 6.56 -18.68
C PHE A 33 9.72 6.12 -18.62
N SER A 34 10.10 5.25 -17.68
CA SER A 34 11.45 4.67 -17.61
C SER A 34 11.45 3.26 -18.20
N THR A 35 12.40 2.97 -19.09
CA THR A 35 12.62 1.63 -19.66
C THR A 35 13.03 0.59 -18.60
N GLN A 36 13.47 1.03 -17.42
CA GLN A 36 13.70 0.18 -16.26
C GLN A 36 12.39 0.00 -15.48
N LYS A 37 11.74 -1.16 -15.66
CA LYS A 37 10.60 -1.58 -14.82
C LYS A 37 11.06 -1.77 -13.37
N HIS A 38 11.14 -0.68 -12.59
CA HIS A 38 11.06 -0.77 -11.14
C HIS A 38 9.61 -0.99 -10.74
N THR A 39 9.02 -2.10 -11.18
CA THR A 39 7.70 -2.53 -10.76
C THR A 39 7.82 -3.08 -9.34
N ARG A 40 7.82 -2.20 -8.33
CA ARG A 40 7.55 -2.57 -6.93
C ARG A 40 6.04 -2.79 -6.71
N ILE A 41 5.33 -3.21 -7.75
CA ILE A 41 3.87 -3.15 -7.83
C ILE A 41 3.37 -4.58 -7.92
N VAL A 42 2.53 -4.92 -6.97
CA VAL A 42 1.71 -6.13 -7.02
C VAL A 42 0.28 -5.64 -7.21
N ASP A 43 -0.44 -6.22 -8.17
CA ASP A 43 -1.85 -5.92 -8.35
C ASP A 43 -2.67 -6.37 -7.13
N LYS A 44 -3.86 -5.80 -6.96
CA LYS A 44 -4.69 -6.00 -5.77
C LYS A 44 -5.02 -7.47 -5.54
N ASP A 45 -5.36 -8.22 -6.58
CA ASP A 45 -5.85 -9.60 -6.45
C ASP A 45 -4.70 -10.55 -6.09
N THR A 46 -3.55 -10.39 -6.75
CA THR A 46 -2.32 -11.12 -6.40
C THR A 46 -1.89 -10.80 -4.97
N TYR A 47 -1.98 -9.54 -4.56
CA TYR A 47 -1.63 -9.14 -3.21
C TYR A 47 -2.57 -9.72 -2.15
N ILE A 48 -3.88 -9.75 -2.42
CA ILE A 48 -4.87 -10.38 -1.53
C ILE A 48 -4.58 -11.88 -1.38
N LYS A 49 -4.28 -12.59 -2.48
CA LYS A 49 -3.87 -14.01 -2.43
C LYS A 49 -2.64 -14.21 -1.54
N PHE A 50 -1.63 -13.37 -1.69
CA PHE A 50 -0.42 -13.39 -0.88
C PHE A 50 -0.70 -13.18 0.62
N ILE A 51 -1.52 -12.19 0.98
CA ILE A 51 -1.90 -11.93 2.39
C ILE A 51 -2.73 -13.08 2.97
N ASN A 52 -3.70 -13.61 2.22
CA ASN A 52 -4.54 -14.72 2.66
C ASN A 52 -3.72 -15.99 2.91
N TYR A 53 -2.79 -16.29 2.01
CA TYR A 53 -1.86 -17.41 2.18
C TYR A 53 -1.01 -17.22 3.46
N MET A 54 -0.49 -16.02 3.71
CA MET A 54 0.28 -15.76 4.94
C MET A 54 -0.56 -15.91 6.20
N ASN A 55 -1.79 -15.40 6.22
CA ASN A 55 -2.69 -15.56 7.36
C ASN A 55 -3.01 -17.03 7.63
N GLY A 56 -3.25 -17.84 6.60
CA GLY A 56 -3.47 -19.28 6.73
C GLY A 56 -2.22 -20.09 7.09
N SER A 57 -1.03 -19.51 6.93
CA SER A 57 0.27 -20.15 7.24
C SER A 57 1.06 -19.38 8.29
N LEU A 58 0.36 -18.82 9.30
CA LEU A 58 0.98 -18.08 10.38
C LEU A 58 2.03 -18.97 11.08
N SER A 59 3.24 -18.43 11.21
CA SER A 59 4.39 -19.08 11.83
C SER A 59 5.39 -18.03 12.29
N LYS A 60 6.38 -18.39 13.12
CA LYS A 60 7.43 -17.45 13.57
C LYS A 60 8.19 -16.80 12.39
N PHE A 61 8.25 -17.46 11.23
CA PHE A 61 8.89 -16.92 10.03
C PHE A 61 8.00 -15.96 9.23
N ASN A 62 6.68 -16.16 9.23
CA ASN A 62 5.73 -15.31 8.51
C ASN A 62 5.20 -14.15 9.37
N ALA A 63 5.19 -14.32 10.69
CA ALA A 63 4.77 -13.35 11.67
C ALA A 63 5.33 -11.93 11.43
N PRO A 64 6.63 -11.69 11.17
CA PRO A 64 7.13 -10.34 10.93
C PRO A 64 6.56 -9.68 9.66
N LEU A 65 6.24 -10.47 8.63
CA LEU A 65 5.62 -9.95 7.40
C LEU A 65 4.17 -9.53 7.65
N LEU A 66 3.41 -10.36 8.36
CA LEU A 66 2.05 -10.03 8.78
C LEU A 66 2.02 -8.86 9.77
N PHE A 67 3.02 -8.77 10.65
CA PHE A 67 3.17 -7.63 11.55
C PHE A 67 3.32 -6.33 10.76
N SER A 68 4.11 -6.32 9.67
CA SER A 68 4.19 -5.18 8.75
C SER A 68 2.82 -4.81 8.17
N PHE A 69 2.07 -5.81 7.73
CA PHE A 69 0.76 -5.63 7.10
C PHE A 69 -0.26 -5.01 8.06
N TYR A 70 -0.35 -5.50 9.30
CA TYR A 70 -1.35 -5.02 10.25
C TYR A 70 -0.99 -3.68 10.91
N THR A 71 0.30 -3.35 11.01
CA THR A 71 0.76 -2.20 11.81
C THR A 71 1.31 -1.04 10.98
N GLY A 72 1.65 -1.29 9.72
CA GLY A 72 2.35 -0.31 8.91
C GLY A 72 3.68 0.13 9.54
N LEU A 73 4.38 -0.76 10.26
CA LEU A 73 5.75 -0.54 10.76
C LEU A 73 6.81 -0.90 9.71
N ARG A 74 8.01 -0.32 9.84
CA ARG A 74 9.14 -0.51 8.91
C ARG A 74 9.91 -1.77 9.28
N THR A 75 10.70 -2.31 8.34
CA THR A 75 11.53 -3.49 8.59
C THR A 75 12.35 -3.39 9.88
N THR A 76 13.04 -2.26 10.09
CA THR A 76 13.87 -2.05 11.28
C THR A 76 13.07 -1.92 12.56
N GLU A 77 11.83 -1.46 12.49
CA GLU A 77 10.93 -1.33 13.65
C GLU A 77 10.38 -2.70 14.03
N ILE A 78 9.90 -3.45 13.03
CA ILE A 78 9.36 -4.81 13.21
C ILE A 78 10.41 -5.73 13.80
N LEU A 79 11.61 -5.81 13.21
CA LEU A 79 12.67 -6.72 13.66
C LEU A 79 13.22 -6.39 15.06
N GLN A 80 12.78 -5.29 15.68
CA GLN A 80 13.14 -4.93 17.05
C GLN A 80 12.01 -5.18 18.06
N ILE A 81 10.87 -5.71 17.61
CA ILE A 81 9.75 -6.06 18.50
C ILE A 81 10.18 -7.17 19.47
N THR A 82 9.84 -6.99 20.73
CA THR A 82 10.14 -7.85 21.87
C THR A 82 8.87 -8.37 22.52
N THR A 83 9.04 -9.32 23.44
CA THR A 83 7.97 -9.84 24.30
C THR A 83 7.27 -8.74 25.09
N TYR A 84 7.99 -7.72 25.56
CA TYR A 84 7.39 -6.58 26.25
C TYR A 84 6.42 -5.83 25.35
N GLN A 85 6.78 -5.53 24.10
CA GLN A 85 5.89 -4.82 23.18
C GLN A 85 4.69 -5.66 22.76
N LEU A 86 4.85 -6.98 22.58
CA LEU A 86 3.69 -7.86 22.36
C LEU A 86 2.77 -7.88 23.58
N HIS A 87 3.32 -7.91 24.81
CA HIS A 87 2.52 -7.75 26.01
C HIS A 87 1.78 -6.41 26.04
N GLN A 88 2.43 -5.29 25.69
CA GLN A 88 1.79 -3.98 25.58
C GLN A 88 0.60 -4.00 24.61
N LEU A 89 0.71 -4.71 23.48
CA LEU A 89 -0.36 -4.90 22.51
C LEU A 89 -1.50 -5.78 23.04
N ILE A 90 -1.19 -6.86 23.76
CA ILE A 90 -2.18 -7.76 24.40
C ILE A 90 -3.04 -6.97 25.39
N VAL A 91 -2.42 -6.15 26.24
CA VAL A 91 -3.14 -5.31 27.22
C VAL A 91 -3.70 -4.02 26.60
N ARG A 92 -3.62 -3.88 25.27
CA ARG A 92 -4.17 -2.75 24.50
C ARG A 92 -3.65 -1.39 24.96
N SER A 93 -2.36 -1.33 25.27
CA SER A 93 -1.69 -0.08 25.63
C SER A 93 -1.94 0.96 24.53
N SER A 94 -2.32 2.19 24.93
CA SER A 94 -2.50 3.29 23.99
C SER A 94 -1.20 3.66 23.27
N VAL A 95 -0.07 3.29 23.86
CA VAL A 95 1.27 3.54 23.36
C VAL A 95 2.14 2.30 23.53
N VAL A 96 2.91 1.99 22.50
CA VAL A 96 3.91 0.91 22.46
C VAL A 96 5.28 1.52 22.16
N ASP A 97 6.30 1.14 22.93
CA ASP A 97 7.65 1.66 22.75
C ASP A 97 8.33 0.95 21.59
N VAL A 98 8.57 1.61 20.46
CA VAL A 98 9.24 1.01 19.30
C VAL A 98 10.51 1.79 18.93
N LYS A 99 11.63 1.08 18.85
CA LYS A 99 12.91 1.66 18.41
C LYS A 99 12.87 1.97 16.90
N ARG A 100 13.03 3.25 16.54
CA ARG A 100 13.13 3.71 15.13
C ARG A 100 14.58 3.99 14.72
N LYS A 101 14.85 3.89 13.41
CA LYS A 101 16.14 4.27 12.79
C LYS A 101 16.28 5.80 12.84
N ASN A 102 17.40 6.31 13.36
CA ASN A 102 17.79 7.73 13.47
C ASN A 102 17.21 8.56 14.64
N THR A 103 17.37 8.11 15.88
CA THR A 103 17.52 9.05 17.02
C THR A 103 19.00 9.17 17.39
N SER A 104 19.81 9.64 16.43
CA SER A 104 21.26 9.82 16.60
C SER A 104 21.64 11.04 17.47
N VAL A 105 20.67 11.74 18.08
CA VAL A 105 20.96 12.95 18.88
C VAL A 105 20.29 12.96 20.25
N LYS A 106 19.18 12.25 20.47
CA LYS A 106 18.61 12.00 21.82
C LYS A 106 17.92 10.64 21.86
N LYS A 107 18.27 9.83 22.86
CA LYS A 107 17.79 8.47 23.18
C LYS A 107 16.28 8.39 23.53
N THR A 108 15.44 9.27 23.00
CA THR A 108 14.00 9.21 23.26
C THR A 108 13.41 8.09 22.42
N SER A 109 12.88 7.06 23.07
CA SER A 109 11.99 6.09 22.46
C SER A 109 10.88 6.85 21.73
N ILE A 110 10.57 6.43 20.50
CA ILE A 110 9.42 6.97 19.79
C ILE A 110 8.24 6.08 20.12
N LEU A 111 7.19 6.73 20.61
CA LEU A 111 5.94 6.12 21.01
C LEU A 111 5.11 5.80 19.76
N TRP A 112 4.90 4.52 19.49
CA TRP A 112 3.93 4.07 18.48
C TRP A 112 2.54 4.04 19.12
N THR A 113 1.55 4.65 18.46
CA THR A 113 0.14 4.56 18.85
C THR A 113 -0.58 3.56 17.94
N PRO A 114 -0.85 2.31 18.39
CA PRO A 114 -1.51 1.32 17.56
C PRO A 114 -2.96 1.71 17.26
N ILE A 115 -3.44 1.35 16.08
CA ILE A 115 -4.86 1.45 15.70
C ILE A 115 -5.48 0.07 15.91
N TYR A 116 -6.10 -0.15 17.06
CA TYR A 116 -6.70 -1.44 17.42
C TYR A 116 -7.98 -1.72 16.60
N THR A 117 -7.80 -2.29 15.42
CA THR A 117 -8.88 -2.85 14.61
C THR A 117 -9.21 -4.28 15.06
N SER A 118 -10.41 -4.76 14.74
CA SER A 118 -10.79 -6.17 14.99
C SER A 118 -9.82 -7.17 14.35
N HIS A 119 -9.26 -6.83 13.19
CA HIS A 119 -8.26 -7.66 12.52
C HIS A 119 -6.89 -7.64 13.21
N LEU A 120 -6.43 -6.47 13.65
CA LEU A 120 -5.19 -6.36 14.43
C LEU A 120 -5.31 -7.13 15.74
N LEU A 121 -6.46 -7.05 16.43
CA LEU A 121 -6.70 -7.78 17.68
C LEU A 121 -6.63 -9.30 17.46
N LYS A 122 -7.33 -9.82 16.44
CA LYS A 122 -7.23 -11.25 16.08
C LYS A 122 -5.80 -11.69 15.78
N PHE A 123 -5.03 -10.84 15.09
CA PHE A 123 -3.62 -11.10 14.83
C PHE A 123 -2.77 -11.07 16.11
N ILE A 124 -3.03 -10.14 17.03
CA ILE A 124 -2.35 -10.07 18.34
C ILE A 124 -2.64 -11.34 19.15
N ASP A 125 -3.89 -11.81 19.19
CA ASP A 125 -4.25 -13.04 19.89
C ASP A 125 -3.49 -14.25 19.30
N ALA A 126 -3.48 -14.37 17.97
CA ALA A 126 -2.72 -15.42 17.30
C ALA A 126 -1.20 -15.32 17.54
N MET A 127 -0.66 -14.09 17.65
CA MET A 127 0.73 -13.85 18.03
C MET A 127 1.01 -14.24 19.48
N ALA A 128 0.08 -13.97 20.41
CA ALA A 128 0.21 -14.36 21.81
C ALA A 128 0.28 -15.88 21.95
N ASP A 129 -0.54 -16.61 21.20
CA ASP A 129 -0.49 -18.08 21.15
C ASP A 129 0.82 -18.58 20.52
N LEU A 130 1.24 -17.99 19.39
CA LEU A 130 2.48 -18.37 18.69
C LEU A 130 3.74 -18.17 19.55
N TYR A 131 3.73 -17.18 20.44
CA TYR A 131 4.83 -16.82 21.34
C TYR A 131 4.49 -17.05 22.82
N LYS A 132 3.60 -18.02 23.11
CA LYS A 132 3.09 -18.27 24.46
C LYS A 132 4.20 -18.53 25.48
N ILE A 133 5.23 -19.28 25.08
CA ILE A 133 6.36 -19.61 25.96
C ILE A 133 7.13 -18.34 26.32
N GLU A 134 7.49 -17.55 25.31
CA GLU A 134 8.23 -16.30 25.47
C GLU A 134 7.45 -15.26 26.28
N ILE A 135 6.14 -15.14 26.04
CA ILE A 135 5.25 -14.28 26.84
C ILE A 135 5.14 -14.76 28.29
N SER A 136 5.01 -16.07 28.52
CA SER A 136 4.95 -16.62 29.88
C SER A 136 6.26 -16.37 30.64
N ALA A 137 7.40 -16.50 29.97
CA ALA A 137 8.70 -16.15 30.54
C ALA A 137 8.77 -14.65 30.86
N PHE A 138 8.36 -13.78 29.94
CA PHE A 138 8.32 -12.34 30.21
C PHE A 138 7.43 -11.99 31.41
N LEU A 139 6.25 -12.60 31.54
CA LEU A 139 5.33 -12.31 32.64
C LEU A 139 5.90 -12.74 34.00
N SER A 140 6.47 -13.95 34.06
CA SER A 140 6.97 -14.57 35.29
C SER A 140 8.33 -14.04 35.76
N SER A 141 9.28 -13.84 34.84
CA SER A 141 10.67 -13.52 35.18
C SER A 141 11.16 -12.20 34.59
N LYS A 142 10.30 -11.45 33.89
CA LYS A 142 10.65 -10.18 33.21
C LYS A 142 11.77 -10.31 32.18
N ILE A 143 12.02 -11.52 31.69
CA ILE A 143 12.95 -11.78 30.59
C ILE A 143 12.36 -11.20 29.30
N ASP A 144 12.91 -10.09 28.82
CA ASP A 144 12.50 -9.45 27.57
C ASP A 144 13.38 -9.89 26.40
N VAL A 145 12.79 -10.54 25.40
CA VAL A 145 13.50 -11.08 24.24
C VAL A 145 12.88 -10.58 22.93
N ARG A 146 13.70 -10.46 21.89
CA ARG A 146 13.21 -10.15 20.54
C ARG A 146 12.36 -11.30 20.00
N LEU A 147 11.19 -10.99 19.45
CA LEU A 147 10.29 -11.99 18.86
C LEU A 147 10.77 -12.48 17.49
N PHE A 148 11.43 -11.61 16.73
CA PHE A 148 11.86 -11.90 15.36
C PHE A 148 13.39 -11.88 15.28
N ASN A 149 14.00 -13.05 15.36
CA ASN A 149 15.45 -13.20 15.19
C ASN A 149 15.80 -13.41 13.71
N LEU A 150 15.51 -12.41 12.86
CA LEU A 150 15.76 -12.44 11.43
C LEU A 150 16.56 -11.21 11.00
N SER A 151 17.43 -11.38 10.00
CA SER A 151 18.05 -10.25 9.32
C SER A 151 17.09 -9.63 8.29
N PRO A 152 17.28 -8.36 7.88
CA PRO A 152 16.50 -7.76 6.81
C PRO A 152 16.56 -8.54 5.48
N SER A 153 17.71 -9.12 5.13
CA SER A 153 17.84 -9.93 3.90
C SER A 153 17.08 -11.25 4.01
N THR A 154 17.15 -11.91 5.17
CA THR A 154 16.36 -13.12 5.45
C THR A 154 14.85 -12.83 5.32
N LEU A 155 14.40 -11.68 5.81
CA LEU A 155 12.98 -11.29 5.70
C LEU A 155 12.56 -11.05 4.24
N VAL A 156 13.42 -10.44 3.42
CA VAL A 156 13.16 -10.25 1.98
C VAL A 156 13.12 -11.60 1.25
N ASN A 157 14.06 -12.49 1.52
CA ASN A 157 14.07 -13.84 0.94
C ASN A 157 12.82 -14.62 1.34
N ARG A 158 12.40 -14.49 2.61
CA ARG A 158 11.17 -15.10 3.09
C ARG A 158 9.95 -14.54 2.37
N MET A 159 9.86 -13.22 2.20
CA MET A 159 8.78 -12.60 1.44
C MET A 159 8.73 -13.15 0.01
N SER A 160 9.88 -13.28 -0.65
CA SER A 160 9.95 -13.83 -2.01
C SER A 160 9.45 -15.28 -2.07
N ALA A 161 9.92 -16.15 -1.17
CA ALA A 161 9.52 -17.55 -1.12
C ALA A 161 8.01 -17.72 -0.86
N VAL A 162 7.46 -16.96 0.10
CA VAL A 162 6.03 -17.00 0.42
C VAL A 162 5.19 -16.44 -0.72
N PHE A 163 5.66 -15.38 -1.38
CA PHE A 163 4.98 -14.82 -2.53
C PHE A 163 4.85 -15.85 -3.65
N VAL A 164 5.96 -16.48 -4.07
CA VAL A 164 5.97 -17.55 -5.08
C VAL A 164 5.04 -18.70 -4.68
N ALA A 165 5.08 -19.15 -3.43
CA ALA A 165 4.21 -20.21 -2.94
C ALA A 165 2.72 -19.85 -3.02
N SER A 166 2.39 -18.57 -2.83
CA SER A 166 1.00 -18.09 -2.82
C SER A 166 0.44 -17.71 -4.19
N THR A 167 1.29 -17.25 -5.12
CA THR A 167 0.86 -16.68 -6.41
C THR A 167 1.29 -17.50 -7.61
N GLY A 168 2.24 -18.42 -7.44
CA GLY A 168 2.91 -19.13 -8.54
C GLY A 168 3.85 -18.25 -9.37
N THR A 169 4.09 -16.99 -8.96
CA THR A 169 4.89 -16.02 -9.71
C THR A 169 5.99 -15.42 -8.84
N GLY A 170 7.09 -15.01 -9.50
CA GLY A 170 8.20 -14.35 -8.83
C GLY A 170 7.80 -13.03 -8.19
N LEU A 171 8.38 -12.73 -7.02
CA LEU A 171 8.18 -11.45 -6.37
C LEU A 171 8.73 -10.31 -7.25
N PRO A 172 7.96 -9.23 -7.49
CA PRO A 172 8.43 -8.13 -8.32
C PRO A 172 9.71 -7.49 -7.78
N HIS A 173 10.61 -7.08 -8.68
CA HIS A 173 11.92 -6.56 -8.28
C HIS A 173 11.79 -5.32 -7.38
N GLY A 174 12.46 -5.35 -6.22
CA GLY A 174 12.41 -4.30 -5.22
C GLY A 174 11.12 -4.27 -4.38
N PHE A 175 10.23 -5.24 -4.53
CA PHE A 175 9.15 -5.45 -3.57
C PHE A 175 9.72 -6.06 -2.28
N GLY A 176 9.38 -5.46 -1.15
CA GLY A 176 9.84 -5.83 0.18
C GLY A 176 8.85 -5.30 1.21
N VAL A 177 9.20 -5.26 2.49
CA VAL A 177 8.35 -4.67 3.55
C VAL A 177 7.92 -3.23 3.22
N HIS A 178 8.79 -2.44 2.58
CA HIS A 178 8.40 -1.11 2.11
C HIS A 178 7.37 -1.16 0.97
N GLY A 179 7.54 -2.06 -0.01
CA GLY A 179 6.55 -2.30 -1.06
C GLY A 179 5.21 -2.75 -0.49
N ASN A 180 5.25 -3.68 0.47
CA ASN A 180 4.08 -4.15 1.23
C ASN A 180 3.30 -2.99 1.84
N ARG A 181 3.97 -2.09 2.56
CA ARG A 181 3.35 -0.89 3.15
C ARG A 181 2.69 0.00 2.09
N THR A 182 3.37 0.22 0.97
CA THR A 182 2.84 1.01 -0.15
C THR A 182 1.59 0.38 -0.73
N THR A 183 1.59 -0.94 -0.95
CA THR A 183 0.42 -1.64 -1.48
C THR A 183 -0.78 -1.56 -0.53
N VAL A 184 -0.60 -1.81 0.78
CA VAL A 184 -1.70 -1.66 1.76
C VAL A 184 -2.23 -0.22 1.76
N SER A 185 -1.34 0.76 1.76
CA SER A 185 -1.73 2.17 1.80
C SER A 185 -2.52 2.60 0.56
N SER A 186 -2.12 2.10 -0.62
CA SER A 186 -2.88 2.30 -1.85
C SER A 186 -4.24 1.65 -1.74
N ILE A 187 -4.32 0.38 -1.35
CA ILE A 187 -5.60 -0.34 -1.20
C ILE A 187 -6.53 0.36 -0.20
N MET A 188 -5.99 0.83 0.93
CA MET A 188 -6.76 1.58 1.94
C MET A 188 -7.34 2.86 1.34
N TYR A 189 -6.52 3.64 0.62
CA TYR A 189 -6.96 4.88 0.00
C TYR A 189 -7.98 4.64 -1.13
N ASP A 190 -7.73 3.64 -1.98
CA ASP A 190 -8.60 3.29 -3.10
C ASP A 190 -9.96 2.79 -2.62
N SER A 191 -10.00 2.12 -1.46
CA SER A 191 -11.24 1.62 -0.85
C SER A 191 -12.02 2.72 -0.10
N ALA A 192 -11.30 3.65 0.54
CA ALA A 192 -11.88 4.79 1.23
C ALA A 192 -10.88 5.97 1.18
N PRO A 193 -11.08 6.98 0.31
CA PRO A 193 -10.15 8.10 0.11
C PRO A 193 -9.99 9.00 1.35
N ASN A 194 -9.26 8.52 2.36
CA ASN A 194 -9.00 9.20 3.61
C ASN A 194 -7.50 9.20 3.89
N LEU A 195 -6.84 10.26 3.44
CA LEU A 195 -5.38 10.39 3.56
C LEU A 195 -4.91 10.45 5.02
N VAL A 196 -5.75 10.96 5.94
CA VAL A 196 -5.43 11.01 7.38
C VAL A 196 -5.38 9.59 7.97
N ALA A 197 -6.31 8.72 7.57
CA ALA A 197 -6.30 7.31 7.98
C ALA A 197 -5.03 6.60 7.47
N VAL A 198 -4.67 6.82 6.20
CA VAL A 198 -3.44 6.26 5.61
C VAL A 198 -2.18 6.81 6.30
N GLN A 199 -2.15 8.11 6.63
CA GLN A 199 -1.06 8.72 7.38
C GLN A 199 -0.89 8.08 8.75
N LYS A 200 -1.99 7.88 9.49
CA LYS A 200 -1.98 7.24 10.80
C LYS A 200 -1.47 5.79 10.69
N TYR A 201 -1.93 5.03 9.71
CA TYR A 201 -1.44 3.67 9.43
C TYR A 201 0.06 3.65 9.12
N LEU A 202 0.55 4.55 8.26
CA LEU A 202 1.97 4.64 7.91
C LEU A 202 2.84 5.29 8.99
N GLN A 203 2.22 5.92 9.98
CA GLN A 203 2.86 6.64 11.08
C GLN A 203 3.80 7.75 10.59
N HIS A 204 3.39 8.45 9.54
CA HIS A 204 4.11 9.61 9.02
C HIS A 204 3.79 10.85 9.84
N SER A 205 4.83 11.62 10.16
CA SER A 205 4.68 12.92 10.82
C SER A 205 4.01 13.95 9.89
N HIS A 206 4.18 13.83 8.58
CA HIS A 206 3.72 14.83 7.61
C HIS A 206 2.92 14.18 6.47
N LEU A 207 1.80 14.79 6.09
CA LEU A 207 0.93 14.34 5.01
C LEU A 207 1.65 14.27 3.66
N SER A 208 2.63 15.14 3.41
CA SER A 208 3.46 15.13 2.20
C SER A 208 4.22 13.82 1.99
N SER A 209 4.57 13.12 3.08
CA SER A 209 5.18 11.79 3.01
C SER A 209 4.15 10.72 2.64
N THR A 210 2.91 10.87 3.10
CA THR A 210 1.79 9.96 2.82
C THR A 210 1.31 10.06 1.38
N HIS A 211 1.30 11.26 0.80
CA HIS A 211 0.98 11.47 -0.62
C HIS A 211 1.86 10.63 -1.56
N ARG A 212 3.09 10.29 -1.18
CA ARG A 212 3.96 9.41 -1.98
C ARG A 212 3.50 7.95 -2.02
N TYR A 213 2.64 7.54 -1.08
CA TYR A 213 2.15 6.17 -0.93
C TYR A 213 0.75 5.99 -1.49
N VAL A 214 -0.02 7.08 -1.54
CA VAL A 214 -1.28 7.15 -2.24
C VAL A 214 -0.98 7.49 -3.68
N ARG A 215 -0.92 6.46 -4.53
CA ARG A 215 -0.90 6.70 -5.97
C ARG A 215 -2.21 7.36 -6.31
N ALA A 216 -2.17 8.56 -6.89
CA ALA A 216 -3.29 9.01 -7.68
C ALA A 216 -3.35 8.05 -8.86
N ASP A 217 -4.18 7.00 -8.75
CA ASP A 217 -4.47 6.15 -9.89
C ASP A 217 -4.89 7.08 -11.02
N VAL A 218 -4.26 6.97 -12.18
CA VAL A 218 -4.65 7.71 -13.37
C VAL A 218 -6.14 7.49 -13.63
N LYS A 219 -6.73 6.35 -13.20
CA LYS A 219 -8.17 6.12 -13.21
C LYS A 219 -8.95 6.99 -12.22
N THR A 220 -8.43 7.29 -11.04
CA THR A 220 -9.08 8.21 -10.09
C THR A 220 -8.97 9.66 -10.57
N LEU A 221 -7.82 10.02 -11.15
CA LEU A 221 -7.64 11.30 -11.81
C LEU A 221 -8.56 11.42 -13.04
N ALA A 222 -8.64 10.37 -13.85
CA ALA A 222 -9.54 10.29 -15.01
C ALA A 222 -11.00 10.35 -14.56
N LYS A 223 -11.42 9.59 -13.53
CA LYS A 223 -12.79 9.68 -12.99
C LYS A 223 -13.12 11.06 -12.42
N GLN A 224 -12.18 11.72 -11.73
CA GLN A 224 -12.37 13.10 -11.26
C GLN A 224 -12.41 14.07 -12.43
N PHE A 225 -11.57 13.86 -13.45
CA PHE A 225 -11.57 14.64 -14.67
C PHE A 225 -12.88 14.46 -15.45
N ASP A 226 -13.36 13.23 -15.62
CA ASP A 226 -14.64 12.86 -16.22
C ASP A 226 -15.78 13.50 -15.44
N ARG A 227 -15.75 13.44 -14.10
CA ARG A 227 -16.75 14.09 -13.24
C ARG A 227 -16.76 15.60 -13.43
N ILE A 228 -15.60 16.26 -13.35
CA ILE A 228 -15.47 17.71 -13.51
C ILE A 228 -15.89 18.15 -14.92
N THR A 229 -15.50 17.39 -15.94
CA THR A 229 -15.84 17.70 -17.34
C THR A 229 -17.32 17.48 -17.62
N GLN A 230 -17.95 16.45 -17.04
CA GLN A 230 -19.40 16.25 -17.11
C GLN A 230 -20.20 17.29 -16.30
N GLU A 231 -19.71 17.71 -15.13
CA GLU A 231 -20.40 18.68 -14.25
C GLU A 231 -20.29 20.12 -14.77
N HIS A 232 -19.12 20.53 -15.28
CA HIS A 232 -18.82 21.95 -15.59
C HIS A 232 -18.59 22.25 -17.06
N PHE A 233 -18.38 21.24 -17.90
CA PHE A 233 -18.07 21.41 -19.33
C PHE A 233 -19.02 20.61 -20.23
N LYS A 234 -20.21 20.28 -19.71
CA LYS A 234 -21.23 19.47 -20.41
C LYS A 234 -21.57 20.01 -21.80
N ASP A 235 -21.65 21.34 -21.94
CA ASP A 235 -21.97 22.01 -23.19
C ASP A 235 -20.83 21.90 -24.22
N VAL A 236 -19.58 21.83 -23.76
CA VAL A 236 -18.39 21.63 -24.60
C VAL A 236 -18.28 20.17 -25.04
N ILE A 237 -18.61 19.22 -24.16
CA ILE A 237 -18.67 17.79 -24.51
C ILE A 237 -19.79 17.53 -25.52
N GLY A 238 -20.93 18.19 -25.41
CA GLY A 238 -22.02 18.07 -26.39
C GLY A 238 -21.64 18.50 -27.80
N ILE A 239 -20.68 19.42 -27.94
CA ILE A 239 -20.13 19.85 -29.24
C ILE A 239 -19.18 18.79 -29.83
N LEU A 240 -18.50 18.03 -28.97
CA LEU A 240 -17.70 16.86 -29.34
C LEU A 240 -18.63 15.65 -29.54
N HIS A 241 -19.46 15.68 -30.59
CA HIS A 241 -20.04 14.45 -31.11
C HIS A 241 -18.90 13.52 -31.53
N LEU A 242 -18.55 12.58 -30.65
CA LEU A 242 -17.83 11.40 -31.06
C LEU A 242 -18.82 10.59 -31.89
N ASP A 243 -18.73 10.74 -33.21
CA ASP A 243 -19.29 9.79 -34.16
C ASP A 243 -18.56 8.45 -33.97
N SER A 244 -18.86 7.74 -32.88
CA SER A 244 -18.58 6.31 -32.79
C SER A 244 -19.66 5.62 -33.61
N ASP A 245 -19.41 5.60 -34.91
CA ASP A 245 -20.01 4.71 -35.89
C ASP A 245 -19.64 3.27 -35.49
N ASP A 246 -20.46 2.67 -34.60
CA ASP A 246 -20.44 1.24 -34.31
C ASP A 246 -20.98 0.50 -35.56
N GLY A 247 -20.10 0.36 -36.55
CA GLY A 247 -20.27 -0.56 -37.66
C GLY A 247 -20.32 -2.00 -37.15
N GLY A 248 -21.52 -2.49 -36.82
CA GLY A 248 -21.69 -3.83 -36.27
C GLY A 248 -23.15 -4.25 -36.06
N GLY A 249 -24.03 -4.00 -37.02
CA GLY A 249 -25.47 -4.30 -36.89
C GLY A 249 -26.15 -4.73 -38.18
N GLY A 250 -25.55 -5.65 -38.94
CA GLY A 250 -26.19 -6.26 -40.13
C GLY A 250 -27.32 -7.23 -39.76
N GLY A 251 -28.44 -6.70 -39.28
CA GLY A 251 -29.70 -7.45 -39.11
C GLY A 251 -30.40 -7.61 -40.46
N ASN A 252 -30.30 -8.80 -41.06
CA ASN A 252 -31.01 -9.11 -42.30
C ASN A 252 -32.50 -9.34 -41.98
N LYS A 253 -33.35 -8.43 -42.46
CA LYS A 253 -34.81 -8.45 -42.31
C LYS A 253 -35.40 -9.61 -43.10
N LYS A 254 -36.26 -10.40 -42.43
CA LYS A 254 -37.25 -11.26 -43.08
C LYS A 254 -38.19 -10.39 -43.92
N HIS A 255 -38.26 -10.67 -45.21
CA HIS A 255 -39.35 -10.24 -46.08
C HIS A 255 -40.33 -11.41 -46.22
N ASP A 256 -41.49 -11.29 -45.59
CA ASP A 256 -42.70 -11.97 -46.05
C ASP A 256 -43.41 -11.02 -47.03
N VAL A 257 -43.60 -11.45 -48.27
CA VAL A 257 -44.64 -10.93 -49.16
C VAL A 257 -45.34 -12.13 -49.81
N ILE A 258 -46.64 -12.18 -49.60
CA ILE A 258 -47.62 -13.17 -50.07
C ILE A 258 -48.18 -12.74 -51.45
N ASN A 259 -48.61 -13.74 -52.26
CA ASN A 259 -49.42 -13.70 -53.50
C ASN A 259 -48.68 -13.32 -54.81
N LYS A 260 -48.77 -14.04 -55.93
CA LYS A 260 -49.76 -14.99 -56.50
C LYS A 260 -49.05 -16.16 -57.19
#